data_AF-A0A9R1G3R6-F1
#
_entry.id   AF-A0A9R1G3R6-F1
#
_cell.length_a   1.000
_cell.length_b   1.000
_cell.length_c   1.000
_cell.angle_alpha   90.00
_cell.angle_beta   90.00
_cell.angle_gamma   90.00
#
_symmetry.space_group_name_H-M   'P 1'
#
loop_
_entity.id
_entity.type
_entity.pdbx_description
1 polymer ?
#
loop_
_entity_poly.entity_id
_entity_poly.type
_entity_poly.pdbx_seq_one_letter_code
_entity_poly.pdbx_strand_id
1 'polypeptide(L)' 'MEGKTTLCFLMVLLLLGNFAHAENSCKEHRTLEIGCIRKYCRKNCIRDYEGHRVRNAYCTGFIPFIFCVCDVCDG' A
#
# COMPACT_ATOMS: atom_id res chain seq x y z
N MET A 1 -0.74 -20.75 -40.86
CA MET A 1 -0.15 -19.61 -40.11
C MET A 1 -1.15 -19.19 -39.02
N GLU A 2 -1.23 -19.93 -37.91
CA GLU A 2 -2.27 -19.69 -36.86
C GLU A 2 -1.73 -19.78 -35.43
N GLY A 3 -0.40 -19.88 -35.23
CA GLY A 3 0.20 -20.06 -33.90
C GLY A 3 0.82 -18.82 -33.28
N LYS A 4 0.99 -17.72 -34.03
CA LYS A 4 1.68 -16.51 -33.54
C LYS A 4 0.76 -15.58 -32.74
N THR A 5 -0.52 -15.51 -33.10
CA THR A 5 -1.46 -14.53 -32.54
C THR A 5 -1.86 -14.88 -31.10
N THR A 6 -1.99 -16.15 -30.79
CA THR A 6 -2.37 -16.66 -29.45
C THR A 6 -1.28 -16.42 -28.39
N LEU A 7 0.00 -16.45 -28.79
CA LEU A 7 1.15 -16.17 -27.91
C LEU A 7 1.20 -14.71 -27.46
N CYS A 8 0.90 -13.76 -28.35
CA CYS A 8 0.87 -12.35 -28.01
C CYS A 8 -0.23 -12.03 -26.98
N PHE A 9 -1.42 -12.63 -27.10
CA PHE A 9 -2.51 -12.42 -26.16
C PHE A 9 -2.20 -12.93 -24.74
N LEU A 10 -1.53 -14.08 -24.63
CA LEU A 10 -1.12 -14.63 -23.32
C LEU A 10 -0.06 -13.77 -22.62
N MET A 11 0.90 -13.22 -23.37
CA MET A 11 1.92 -12.31 -22.83
C MET A 11 1.30 -11.02 -22.27
N VAL A 12 0.31 -10.45 -22.98
CA VAL A 12 -0.39 -9.23 -22.54
C VAL A 12 -1.18 -9.50 -21.26
N LEU A 13 -1.85 -10.64 -21.14
CA LEU A 13 -2.58 -11.03 -19.93
C LEU A 13 -1.66 -11.22 -18.71
N LEU A 14 -0.46 -11.79 -18.90
CA LEU A 14 0.54 -11.92 -17.84
C LEU A 14 1.07 -10.56 -17.37
N LEU A 15 1.29 -9.61 -18.30
CA LEU A 15 1.71 -8.26 -17.97
C LEU A 15 0.62 -7.47 -17.22
N LEU A 16 -0.64 -7.60 -17.63
CA LEU A 16 -1.78 -6.97 -16.95
C LEU A 16 -2.05 -7.57 -15.56
N GLY A 17 -1.87 -8.89 -15.40
CA GLY A 17 -1.97 -9.56 -14.09
C GLY A 17 -0.90 -9.10 -13.09
N ASN A 18 0.33 -8.83 -13.56
CA ASN A 18 1.42 -8.34 -12.72
C ASN A 18 1.22 -6.88 -12.29
N PHE A 19 0.71 -6.01 -13.17
CA PHE A 19 0.44 -4.60 -12.83
C PHE A 19 -0.67 -4.46 -11.76
N ALA A 20 -1.73 -5.28 -11.85
CA ALA A 20 -2.78 -5.30 -10.84
C ALA A 20 -2.29 -5.86 -9.48
N HIS A 21 -1.27 -6.73 -9.48
CA HIS A 21 -0.68 -7.25 -8.25
C HIS A 21 0.21 -6.22 -7.54
N ALA A 22 0.91 -5.36 -8.29
CA ALA A 22 1.75 -4.30 -7.72
C ALA A 22 0.91 -3.23 -6.97
N GLU A 23 -0.25 -2.83 -7.50
CA GLU A 23 -1.16 -1.90 -6.81
C GLU A 23 -1.78 -2.47 -5.51
N ASN A 24 -1.85 -3.80 -5.40
CA ASN A 24 -2.32 -4.49 -4.19
C ASN A 24 -1.19 -4.84 -3.19
N SER A 25 0.06 -4.47 -3.48
CA SER A 25 1.22 -4.79 -2.62
C SER A 25 1.42 -3.76 -1.49
N CYS A 26 0.35 -3.07 -1.07
CA CYS A 26 0.44 -2.17 0.06
C CYS A 26 0.19 -2.92 1.37
N LYS A 27 1.06 -2.69 2.36
CA LYS A 27 1.00 -3.29 3.68
C LYS A 27 0.55 -2.26 4.70
N GLU A 28 -0.39 -2.67 5.54
CA GLU A 28 -0.80 -1.88 6.70
C GLU A 28 0.19 -2.08 7.86
N HIS A 29 0.71 -0.96 8.36
CA HIS A 29 1.52 -0.92 9.57
C HIS A 29 0.80 -0.14 10.65
N ARG A 30 0.70 -0.70 11.85
CA ARG A 30 -0.04 -0.13 12.97
C ARG A 30 0.90 0.16 14.13
N THR A 31 0.85 1.40 14.63
CA THR A 31 1.61 1.85 15.79
C THR A 31 0.65 2.26 16.89
N LEU A 32 0.83 1.72 18.09
CA LEU A 32 0.05 2.09 19.27
C LEU A 32 0.50 3.48 19.75
N GLU A 33 -0.44 4.39 19.89
CA GLU A 33 -0.20 5.78 20.28
C GLU A 33 -1.07 6.14 21.50
N ILE A 34 -0.57 7.01 22.38
CA ILE A 34 -1.34 7.52 23.54
C ILE A 34 -2.50 8.42 23.06
N GLY A 35 -2.34 9.06 21.90
CA GLY A 35 -3.37 9.81 21.21
C GLY A 35 -3.01 9.93 19.73
N CYS A 36 -4.02 9.94 18.85
CA CYS A 36 -3.79 10.00 17.41
C CYS A 36 -4.46 11.21 16.78
N ILE A 37 -3.63 12.05 16.18
CA ILE A 37 -4.07 13.17 15.35
C ILE A 37 -3.65 12.84 13.93
N ARG A 38 -4.61 12.78 13.00
CA ARG A 38 -4.39 12.33 11.62
C ARG A 38 -3.22 13.05 10.93
N LYS A 39 -3.04 14.36 11.18
CA LYS A 39 -1.93 15.15 10.62
C LYS A 39 -0.56 14.65 11.10
N TYR A 40 -0.42 14.35 12.39
CA TYR A 40 0.83 13.82 12.95
C TYR A 40 1.06 12.38 12.53
N CYS A 41 0.01 11.55 12.55
CA CYS A 41 0.09 10.16 12.06
C CYS A 41 0.63 10.09 10.62
N ARG A 42 0.07 10.89 9.70
CA ARG A 42 0.57 10.94 8.31
C ARG A 42 2.02 11.40 8.22
N LYS A 43 2.40 12.43 9.00
CA LYS A 43 3.78 12.92 9.01
C LYS A 43 4.76 11.86 9.52
N ASN A 44 4.39 11.12 10.56
CA ASN A 44 5.18 10.01 11.08
C ASN A 44 5.28 8.88 10.05
N CYS A 45 4.18 8.46 9.42
CA CYS A 45 4.22 7.45 8.36
C CYS A 45 5.20 7.83 7.23
N ILE A 46 5.19 9.08 6.77
CA ILE A 46 6.09 9.53 5.69
C ILE A 46 7.56 9.52 6.16
N ARG A 47 7.81 9.89 7.42
CA ARG A 47 9.15 9.92 7.99
C ARG A 47 9.69 8.49 8.24
N ASP A 48 8.86 7.62 8.81
CA ASP A 48 9.28 6.29 9.25
C ASP A 48 9.42 5.34 8.04
N TYR A 49 8.69 5.59 6.96
CA TYR A 49 8.77 4.87 5.68
C TYR A 49 9.38 5.75 4.57
N GLU A 50 10.42 6.52 4.90
CA GLU A 50 11.15 7.31 3.91
C GLU A 50 11.61 6.43 2.74
N GLY A 51 11.45 6.92 1.51
CA GLY A 51 11.73 6.16 0.29
C GLY A 51 10.62 5.20 -0.16
N HIS A 52 9.57 4.98 0.63
CA HIS A 52 8.41 4.17 0.23
C HIS A 52 7.18 5.04 -0.03
N ARG A 53 6.24 4.53 -0.84
CA ARG A 53 5.00 5.26 -1.13
C ARG A 53 3.97 5.03 -0.03
N VAL A 54 3.72 6.06 0.79
CA VAL A 54 2.61 6.07 1.75
C VAL A 54 1.31 6.42 1.02
N ARG A 55 0.46 5.42 0.75
CA ARG A 55 -0.83 5.60 0.08
C ARG A 55 -1.84 6.31 0.98
N ASN A 56 -1.92 5.88 2.24
CA ASN A 56 -2.86 6.43 3.21
C ASN A 56 -2.30 6.41 4.63
N ALA A 57 -2.82 7.30 5.46
CA ALA A 57 -2.55 7.31 6.90
C ALA A 57 -3.79 7.77 7.66
N TYR A 58 -4.17 7.00 8.68
CA TYR A 58 -5.40 7.24 9.44
C TYR A 58 -5.28 6.77 10.89
N CYS A 59 -6.16 7.31 11.74
CA CYS A 59 -6.26 6.92 13.14
C CYS A 59 -7.41 5.94 13.30
N THR A 60 -7.24 4.94 14.16
CA THR A 60 -8.31 3.99 14.53
C THR A 60 -8.23 3.63 16.01
N GLY A 61 -9.30 3.07 16.56
CA GLY A 61 -9.39 2.70 17.97
C GLY A 61 -9.93 3.81 18.89
N PHE A 62 -9.88 3.54 20.20
CA PHE A 62 -10.40 4.40 21.26
C PHE A 62 -9.52 4.29 22.51
N ILE A 63 -9.52 5.30 23.38
CA ILE A 63 -8.67 5.32 24.59
C ILE A 63 -8.95 4.05 25.44
N PRO A 64 -7.91 3.29 25.86
CA PRO A 64 -6.48 3.57 25.75
C PRO A 64 -5.77 2.96 24.52
N PHE A 65 -6.50 2.25 23.65
CA PHE A 65 -5.96 1.56 22.48
C PHE A 65 -6.23 2.38 21.21
N ILE A 66 -5.48 3.45 21.03
CA ILE A 66 -5.51 4.27 19.82
C ILE A 66 -4.32 3.88 18.93
N PHE A 67 -4.56 3.71 17.64
CA PHE A 67 -3.54 3.33 16.68
C PHE A 67 -3.42 4.37 15.56
N CYS A 68 -2.18 4.65 15.16
CA CYS A 68 -1.89 5.25 13.86
C CYS A 68 -1.63 4.12 12.85
N VAL A 69 -2.29 4.17 11.71
CA VAL A 69 -2.16 3.19 10.63
C VAL A 69 -1.55 3.84 9.41
N CYS A 70 -0.49 3.23 8.88
CA CYS A 70 0.21 3.60 7.66
C CYS A 70 -0.02 2.53 6.59
N ASP A 71 -0.57 2.90 5.45
CA ASP A 71 -0.73 2.02 4.28
C ASP A 71 0.44 2.31 3.32
N VAL A 72 1.43 1.41 3.31
CA VAL A 72 2.73 1.60 2.65
C VAL A 72 2.87 0.63 1.50
N CYS A 73 3.10 1.13 0.29
CA CYS A 73 3.30 0.30 -0.89
C CYS A 73 4.79 0.22 -1.24
N ASP A 74 5.24 -0.98 -1.62
CA ASP A 74 6.49 -1.16 -2.36
C ASP A 74 6.35 -0.48 -3.73
N GLY A 75 7.31 0.38 -4.07
CA GLY A 75 7.30 1.22 -5.27
C GLY A 75 7.81 0.53 -6.52
#